data_AF-A0A7G9S0Z1-F1
#
_entry.id   AF-A0A7G9S0Z1-F1
#
_cell.length_a   1.000
_cell.length_b   1.000
_cell.length_c   1.000
_cell.angle_alpha   90.00
_cell.angle_beta   90.00
_cell.angle_gamma   90.00
#
_symmetry.space_group_name_H-M   'P 1'
#
loop_
_entity.id
_entity.type
_entity.pdbx_description
1 polymer ?
#
loop_
_entity_poly.entity_id
_entity_poly.type
_entity_poly.pdbx_seq_one_letter_code
_entity_poly.pdbx_strand_id
1 'polypeptide(L)' 'MELKPLLSVVSDYVNDEIDRNNYTQRQFAKISGISQSTLVKIVSHDEKAGINSRSIDTLLKNTNTSLTELFEKYGEYK' A
#
# COMPACT_ATOMS: atom_id res chain seq x y z
N MET A 1 -15.85 3.51 15.92
CA MET A 1 -15.07 2.57 15.09
C MET A 1 -13.62 2.91 15.25
N GLU A 2 -12.77 1.92 15.48
CA GLU A 2 -11.32 2.11 15.51
C GLU A 2 -10.81 2.06 14.07
N LEU A 3 -9.97 3.02 13.69
CA LEU A 3 -9.39 3.07 12.35
C LEU A 3 -8.09 2.25 12.33
N LYS A 4 -7.88 1.51 11.24
CA LYS A 4 -6.60 0.82 11.02
C LYS A 4 -5.46 1.82 10.85
N PRO A 5 -4.24 1.49 11.29
CA PRO A 5 -3.04 2.25 10.96
C PRO A 5 -2.88 2.40 9.45
N LEU A 6 -2.41 3.57 8.99
CA LEU A 6 -2.21 3.86 7.56
C LEU A 6 -1.43 2.75 6.84
N LEU A 7 -0.39 2.23 7.47
CA LEU A 7 0.44 1.18 6.87
C LEU A 7 -0.36 -0.10 6.60
N SER A 8 -1.26 -0.46 7.50
CA SER A 8 -2.14 -1.63 7.33
C SER A 8 -3.14 -1.40 6.20
N VAL A 9 -3.76 -0.21 6.14
CA VAL A 9 -4.67 0.18 5.05
C VAL A 9 -3.97 0.12 3.69
N VAL A 10 -2.76 0.66 3.58
CA VAL A 10 -1.97 0.63 2.35
C VAL A 10 -1.54 -0.79 1.99
N SER A 11 -1.18 -1.61 2.98
CA SER A 11 -0.79 -3.01 2.76
C SER A 11 -1.95 -3.85 2.24
N ASP A 12 -3.13 -3.74 2.86
CA ASP A 12 -4.36 -4.40 2.41
C ASP A 12 -4.67 -4.04 0.94
N TYR A 13 -4.59 -2.75 0.61
CA TYR A 13 -4.76 -2.28 -0.76
C TYR A 13 -3.74 -2.87 -1.74
N VAL A 14 -2.47 -2.88 -1.37
CA VAL A 14 -1.39 -3.42 -2.21
C VAL A 14 -1.62 -4.90 -2.49
N ASN A 15 -1.94 -5.69 -1.46
CA ASN A 15 -2.22 -7.11 -1.63
C ASN A 15 -3.44 -7.33 -2.52
N ASP A 16 -4.52 -6.58 -2.31
CA ASP A 16 -5.72 -6.65 -3.14
C ASP A 16 -5.45 -6.30 -4.61
N GLU A 17 -4.61 -5.29 -4.90
CA GLU A 17 -4.26 -4.93 -6.29
C GLU A 17 -3.35 -5.97 -6.94
N ILE A 18 -2.42 -6.55 -6.19
CA ILE A 18 -1.54 -7.63 -6.65
C ILE A 18 -2.40 -8.85 -7.03
N ASP A 19 -3.32 -9.25 -6.15
CA ASP A 19 -4.15 -10.43 -6.36
C ASP A 19 -5.18 -10.21 -7.48
N ARG A 20 -5.89 -9.07 -7.47
CA ARG A 20 -6.93 -8.76 -8.48
C ARG A 20 -6.38 -8.67 -9.89
N ASN A 21 -5.15 -8.19 -10.05
CA ASN A 21 -4.53 -8.02 -11.37
C ASN A 21 -3.54 -9.16 -11.71
N ASN A 22 -3.40 -10.17 -10.83
CA ASN A 22 -2.45 -11.27 -10.97
C ASN A 22 -1.00 -10.79 -11.22
N TYR A 23 -0.59 -9.77 -10.48
CA TYR A 23 0.76 -9.23 -10.55
C TYR A 23 1.69 -9.95 -9.59
N THR A 24 2.98 -9.96 -9.90
CA THR A 24 4.02 -10.19 -8.89
C THR A 24 4.29 -8.91 -8.12
N GLN A 25 4.77 -9.02 -6.88
CA GLN A 25 5.25 -7.86 -6.10
C GLN A 25 6.24 -6.99 -6.90
N ARG A 26 7.13 -7.62 -7.68
CA ARG A 26 8.09 -6.91 -8.53
C ARG A 26 7.41 -6.08 -9.63
N GLN A 27 6.38 -6.62 -10.28
CA GLN A 27 5.61 -5.89 -11.28
C GLN A 27 4.85 -4.72 -10.65
N PHE A 28 4.19 -4.95 -9.51
CA PHE A 28 3.47 -3.90 -8.81
C PHE A 28 4.40 -2.78 -8.32
N ALA A 29 5.59 -3.11 -7.79
CA ALA A 29 6.61 -2.11 -7.41
C ALA A 29 6.99 -1.22 -8.60
N LYS A 30 7.13 -1.80 -9.80
CA LYS A 30 7.44 -1.05 -11.02
C LYS A 30 6.29 -0.13 -11.43
N ILE A 31 5.04 -0.59 -11.33
CA ILE A 31 3.84 0.20 -11.67
C ILE A 31 3.67 1.37 -10.69
N SER A 32 3.76 1.08 -9.39
CA SER A 32 3.65 2.08 -8.31
C SER A 32 4.85 3.03 -8.23
N GLY A 33 5.95 2.74 -8.92
CA GLY A 33 7.14 3.60 -8.97
C GLY A 33 7.95 3.63 -7.67
N ILE A 34 7.80 2.62 -6.81
CA ILE A 34 8.59 2.47 -5.58
C ILE A 34 9.60 1.32 -5.70
N SER A 35 10.62 1.32 -4.85
CA SER A 35 11.57 0.20 -4.82
C SER A 35 10.90 -1.09 -4.34
N GLN A 36 11.36 -2.23 -4.84
CA GLN A 36 10.88 -3.53 -4.37
C GLN A 36 11.11 -3.72 -2.87
N SER A 37 12.22 -3.18 -2.33
CA SER A 37 12.49 -3.19 -0.88
C SER A 37 11.45 -2.39 -0.09
N THR A 38 10.95 -1.27 -0.61
CA THR A 38 9.90 -0.48 0.03
C THR A 38 8.56 -1.22 -0.02
N LEU A 39 8.24 -1.84 -1.16
CA LEU A 39 7.02 -2.63 -1.30
C LEU A 39 6.99 -3.80 -0.29
N VAL A 40 8.11 -4.52 -0.14
CA VAL A 40 8.20 -5.63 0.83
C VAL A 40 7.93 -5.14 2.25
N LYS A 41 8.46 -3.97 2.65
CA LYS A 41 8.21 -3.37 3.97
C LYS A 41 6.73 -3.02 4.18
N ILE A 42 6.06 -2.54 3.12
CA ILE A 42 4.63 -2.23 3.15
C ILE A 42 3.84 -3.51 3.37
N VAL A 43 4.06 -4.53 2.54
CA VAL A 43 3.34 -5.81 2.61
C VAL A 43 3.58 -6.51 3.94
N SER A 44 4.80 -6.46 4.47
CA SER A 44 5.16 -7.10 5.73
C SER A 44 4.62 -6.41 6.98
N HIS A 45 3.92 -5.27 6.84
CA HIS A 45 3.42 -4.46 7.95
C HIS A 45 4.51 -4.08 8.97
N ASP A 46 5.75 -3.90 8.51
CA ASP A 46 6.85 -3.59 9.42
C ASP A 46 6.83 -2.09 9.76
N GLU A 47 6.09 -1.74 10.82
CA GLU A 47 5.98 -0.38 11.34
C GLU A 47 7.34 0.21 11.76
N LYS A 48 8.33 -0.64 12.06
CA LYS A 48 9.69 -0.20 12.44
C LYS A 48 10.59 0.03 11.23
N ALA A 49 10.17 -0.37 10.02
CA ALA A 49 10.99 -0.32 8.82
C ALA A 49 11.22 1.09 8.25
N GLY A 50 10.57 2.11 8.82
CA GLY A 50 10.77 3.52 8.46
C GLY A 50 10.39 3.81 7.00
N ILE A 51 9.15 3.50 6.63
CA ILE A 51 8.63 3.82 5.28
C ILE A 51 8.47 5.33 5.16
N ASN A 52 9.12 5.92 4.15
CA ASN A 52 9.02 7.34 3.90
C ASN A 52 7.63 7.69 3.35
N SER A 53 6.99 8.73 3.88
CA SER A 53 5.70 9.23 3.38
C SER A 53 5.73 9.52 1.88
N ARG A 54 6.86 10.02 1.34
CA ARG A 54 7.05 10.23 -0.10
C ARG A 54 6.87 8.94 -0.92
N SER A 55 7.24 7.78 -0.37
CA SER A 55 7.03 6.50 -1.05
C SER A 55 5.56 6.12 -1.10
N ILE A 56 4.79 6.40 -0.03
CA ILE A 56 3.34 6.21 -0.03
C ILE A 56 2.72 7.17 -1.05
N ASP A 57 3.05 8.47 -1.03
CA ASP A 57 2.53 9.45 -1.99
C ASP A 57 2.82 9.06 -3.44
N THR A 58 4.03 8.55 -3.72
CA THR A 58 4.41 8.07 -5.06
C THR A 58 3.57 6.88 -5.50
N LEU A 59 3.38 5.91 -4.60
CA LEU A 59 2.54 4.74 -4.87
C LEU A 59 1.11 5.15 -5.18
N LEU A 60 0.50 6.00 -4.35
CA LEU A 60 -0.87 6.47 -4.52
C LEU A 60 -1.06 7.24 -5.83
N LYS A 61 -0.14 8.17 -6.12
CA LYS A 61 -0.16 8.95 -7.35
C LYS A 61 -0.08 8.06 -8.60
N ASN A 62 0.83 7.09 -8.63
CA ASN A 62 1.04 6.25 -9.81
C ASN A 62 -0.02 5.17 -9.98
N THR A 63 -0.76 4.85 -8.92
CA THR A 63 -1.90 3.92 -8.95
C THR A 63 -3.25 4.64 -9.08
N ASN A 64 -3.24 5.97 -9.31
CA ASN A 64 -4.43 6.81 -9.39
C ASN A 64 -5.41 6.60 -8.23
N THR A 65 -4.87 6.45 -7.01
CA THR A 65 -5.63 6.23 -5.78
C THR A 65 -5.34 7.36 -4.79
N SER A 66 -6.31 7.70 -3.95
CA SER A 66 -6.18 8.68 -2.87
C SER A 66 -6.20 8.04 -1.48
N LEU A 67 -5.70 8.76 -0.47
CA LEU A 67 -5.80 8.33 0.93
C LEU A 67 -7.26 8.18 1.37
N THR A 68 -8.15 9.05 0.92
CA THR A 68 -9.57 9.00 1.27
C THR A 68 -10.22 7.71 0.79
N GLU A 69 -10.04 7.36 -0.49
CA GLU A 69 -10.57 6.11 -1.07
C GLU A 69 -10.03 4.87 -0.35
N LEU A 70 -8.76 4.91 0.06
CA LEU A 70 -8.14 3.85 0.84
C LEU A 70 -8.81 3.64 2.20
N PHE A 71 -9.01 4.72 2.96
CA PHE A 71 -9.64 4.62 4.28
C PHE A 71 -11.12 4.24 4.18
N GLU A 72 -11.84 4.71 3.16
CA GLU A 72 -13.23 4.29 2.91
C GLU A 72 -13.34 2.78 2.63
N LYS A 73 -12.37 2.21 1.91
CA LYS A 73 -12.43 0.81 1.49
C LYS A 73 -11.77 -0.17 2.46
N TYR A 74 -10.69 0.25 3.13
CA TYR A 74 -9.86 -0.63 3.96
C TYR A 74 -9.63 -0.11 5.39
N GLY A 75 -10.12 1.08 5.73
CA GLY A 75 -9.83 1.76 6.99
C GLY A 75 -10.49 1.16 8.24
N GLU A 76 -11.49 0.30 8.06
CA GLU A 76 -12.25 -0.31 9.14
C GLU A 76 -11.76 -1.74 9.42
N TYR A 77 -11.69 -2.12 10.70
CA TYR A 77 -11.53 -3.52 11.10
C TYR A 77 -12.80 -4.29 10.74
N LYS A 78 -12.64 -5.41 10.04
CA LYS A 78 -13.74 -6.35 9.72
C LYS A 78 -14.12 -7.19 10.93
#